data_AF-A0A849WMC7-F1
#
_entry.id   AF-A0A849WMC7-F1
#
_cell.length_a   1.000
_cell.length_b   1.000
_cell.length_c   1.000
_cell.angle_alpha   90.00
_cell.angle_beta   90.00
_cell.angle_gamma   90.00
#
_symmetry.space_group_name_H-M   'P 1'
#
loop_
_entity.id
_entity.type
_entity.pdbx_description
1 polymer ?
#
loop_
_entity_poly.entity_id
_entity_poly.type
_entity_poly.pdbx_seq_one_letter_code
_entity_poly.pdbx_strand_id
1 'polypeptide(L)'
;MNKLIILIFTFFLTITNLANAQTPMTSSSIKRNTATILFASIGGGILGLSTLSFYGKPQEHTDNITVGVVLGLAAGIGYLAYQSNQPTSNQFSAQIDCDRAIRKCQKQQMSFNLLTYSYAW
;
A
#
# COMPACT_ATOMS: atom_id res chain seq x y z
N MET A 1 17.23 -30.08 -9.27
CA MET A 1 17.02 -29.37 -7.99
C MET A 1 18.15 -28.38 -7.66
N ASN A 2 19.43 -28.75 -7.74
CA ASN A 2 20.55 -27.90 -7.27
C ASN A 2 20.65 -26.53 -7.97
N LYS A 3 20.31 -26.45 -9.27
CA LYS A 3 20.31 -25.18 -10.02
C LYS A 3 19.22 -24.20 -9.57
N LEU A 4 18.10 -24.70 -9.07
CA LEU A 4 16.97 -23.88 -8.59
C LEU A 4 17.28 -23.26 -7.23
N ILE A 5 17.95 -24.02 -6.35
CA ILE A 5 18.43 -23.54 -5.06
C ILE A 5 19.46 -22.41 -5.24
N ILE A 6 20.38 -22.56 -6.19
CA ILE A 6 21.39 -21.53 -6.51
C ILE A 6 20.73 -20.24 -6.98
N LEU A 7 19.68 -20.32 -7.80
CA LEU A 7 18.98 -19.16 -8.36
C LEU A 7 18.18 -18.39 -7.29
N ILE A 8 17.56 -19.11 -6.35
CA ILE A 8 16.85 -18.50 -5.20
C ILE A 8 17.85 -17.82 -4.25
N PHE A 9 19.01 -18.44 -4.01
CA PHE A 9 20.02 -17.92 -3.10
C PHE A 9 20.69 -16.65 -3.63
N THR A 10 20.99 -16.58 -4.93
CA THR A 10 21.52 -15.35 -5.55
C THR A 10 20.51 -14.22 -5.60
N PHE A 11 19.22 -14.53 -5.80
CA PHE A 11 18.15 -13.52 -5.75
C PHE A 11 18.07 -12.85 -4.36
N PHE A 12 18.12 -13.63 -3.29
CA PHE A 12 18.13 -13.13 -1.91
C PHE A 12 19.35 -12.25 -1.59
N LEU A 13 20.53 -12.60 -2.11
CA LEU A 13 21.77 -11.83 -1.90
C LEU A 13 21.77 -10.45 -2.58
N THR A 14 20.98 -10.26 -3.63
CA THR A 14 20.88 -8.95 -4.33
C THR A 14 19.93 -7.96 -3.68
N ILE A 15 19.02 -8.41 -2.82
CA ILE A 15 17.99 -7.56 -2.18
C ILE A 15 18.56 -6.73 -1.01
N THR A 16 19.71 -7.12 -0.44
CA THR A 16 20.28 -6.50 0.78
C THR A 16 20.86 -5.10 0.58
N ASN A 17 21.03 -4.63 -0.67
CA ASN A 17 21.56 -3.29 -0.98
C ASN A 17 20.48 -2.21 -1.19
N LEU A 18 19.25 -2.42 -0.70
CA LEU A 18 18.19 -1.41 -0.76
C LEU A 18 18.47 -0.29 0.27
N ALA A 19 19.04 0.82 -0.20
CA ALA A 19 19.28 2.01 0.59
C ALA A 19 17.99 2.54 1.25
N ASN A 20 18.03 2.75 2.56
CA ASN A 20 16.90 3.22 3.37
C ASN A 20 16.64 4.72 3.15
N ALA A 21 15.77 5.08 2.21
CA ALA A 21 15.15 6.39 2.18
C ALA A 21 14.01 6.44 3.21
N GLN A 22 14.29 6.94 4.41
CA GLN A 22 13.25 7.17 5.43
C GLN A 22 12.53 8.49 5.16
N THR A 23 11.43 8.44 4.40
CA THR A 23 10.51 9.58 4.32
C THR A 23 9.69 9.69 5.61
N PRO A 24 9.54 10.89 6.22
CA PRO A 24 8.67 11.07 7.37
C PRO A 24 7.21 10.73 7.01
N MET A 25 6.74 9.59 7.52
CA MET A 25 5.38 9.10 7.25
C MET A 25 4.36 9.85 8.10
N THR A 26 3.41 10.52 7.45
CA THR A 26 2.19 11.00 8.13
C THR A 26 1.22 9.83 8.32
N SER A 27 0.32 9.92 9.30
CA SER A 27 -0.71 8.88 9.55
C SER A 27 -1.59 8.59 8.33
N SER A 28 -1.84 9.61 7.48
CA SER A 28 -2.56 9.46 6.22
C SER A 28 -1.75 8.70 5.17
N SER A 29 -0.43 8.89 5.13
CA SER A 29 0.47 8.17 4.22
C SER A 29 0.57 6.69 4.60
N ILE A 30 0.59 6.36 5.88
CA ILE A 30 0.63 4.97 6.37
C ILE A 30 -0.59 4.19 5.87
N LYS A 31 -1.80 4.73 6.07
CA LYS A 31 -3.04 4.06 5.65
C LYS A 31 -3.03 3.75 4.15
N ARG A 32 -2.58 4.71 3.35
CA ARG A 32 -2.53 4.58 1.90
C ARG A 32 -1.48 3.57 1.45
N ASN A 33 -0.28 3.64 2.01
CA ASN A 33 0.82 2.73 1.70
C ASN A 33 0.45 1.29 2.06
N THR A 34 -0.14 1.08 3.25
CA THR A 34 -0.64 -0.23 3.67
C THR A 34 -1.71 -0.76 2.73
N ALA A 35 -2.66 0.07 2.30
CA ALA A 35 -3.68 -0.33 1.33
C ALA A 35 -3.05 -0.77 0.00
N THR A 36 -2.07 -0.02 -0.52
CA THR A 36 -1.35 -0.39 -1.75
C THR A 36 -0.65 -1.75 -1.62
N ILE A 37 0.04 -2.01 -0.52
CA ILE A 37 0.72 -3.30 -0.28
C ILE A 37 -0.29 -4.44 -0.19
N LEU A 38 -1.41 -4.23 0.51
CA LEU A 38 -2.46 -5.24 0.66
C LEU A 38 -3.10 -5.60 -0.69
N PHE A 39 -3.46 -4.60 -1.51
CA PHE A 39 -4.02 -4.86 -2.84
C PHE A 39 -3.04 -5.57 -3.76
N ALA A 40 -1.76 -5.18 -3.73
CA ALA A 40 -0.72 -5.85 -4.51
C ALA A 40 -0.52 -7.31 -4.07
N SER A 41 -0.57 -7.57 -2.76
CA SER A 41 -0.43 -8.92 -2.18
C SER A 41 -1.61 -9.82 -2.56
N ILE A 42 -2.84 -9.31 -2.47
CA ILE A 42 -4.06 -10.04 -2.86
C ILE A 42 -4.05 -10.29 -4.37
N GLY A 43 -3.69 -9.30 -5.19
CA GLY A 43 -3.53 -9.47 -6.63
C GLY A 43 -2.51 -10.53 -6.99
N GLY A 44 -1.35 -10.55 -6.30
CA GLY A 44 -0.33 -11.58 -6.45
C GLY A 44 -0.81 -12.97 -6.04
N GLY A 45 -1.60 -13.06 -4.96
CA GLY A 45 -2.24 -14.30 -4.53
C GLY A 45 -3.24 -14.84 -5.54
N ILE A 46 -4.08 -13.98 -6.15
CA ILE A 46 -5.00 -14.36 -7.24
C ILE A 46 -4.20 -14.85 -8.46
N LEU A 47 -3.09 -14.19 -8.78
CA LEU A 47 -2.20 -14.62 -9.86
C LEU A 47 -1.55 -15.98 -9.56
N GLY A 48 -1.14 -16.23 -8.30
CA GLY A 48 -0.59 -17.51 -7.83
C GLY A 48 -1.62 -18.64 -7.77
N LEU A 49 -2.90 -18.31 -7.52
CA LEU A 49 -4.02 -19.24 -7.67
C LEU A 49 -4.25 -19.60 -9.14
N SER A 50 -4.02 -18.68 -10.08
CA SER A 50 -4.20 -18.94 -11.50
C SER A 50 -3.22 -19.96 -12.08
N THR A 51 -2.06 -20.16 -11.43
CA THR A 51 -1.04 -21.16 -11.80
C THR A 51 -1.21 -22.51 -11.09
N LEU A 52 -2.31 -22.72 -10.34
CA LEU A 52 -2.57 -23.94 -9.56
C LEU A 52 -3.52 -24.95 -10.20
N SER A 53 -3.72 -24.90 -11.51
CA SER A 53 -4.68 -25.78 -12.19
C SER A 53 -4.14 -27.23 -12.30
N PHE A 54 -4.53 -28.03 -11.31
CA PHE A 54 -4.78 -29.49 -11.30
C PHE A 54 -3.68 -30.45 -11.78
N TYR A 55 -2.75 -30.82 -10.90
CA TYR A 55 -2.06 -32.12 -10.95
C TYR A 55 -1.69 -32.60 -9.55
N GLY A 56 -2.31 -33.67 -9.05
CA GLY A 56 -1.90 -34.32 -7.79
C GLY A 56 -2.58 -33.78 -6.53
N LYS A 57 -2.41 -34.52 -5.43
CA LYS A 57 -3.17 -34.38 -4.17
C LYS A 57 -3.20 -32.92 -3.67
N PRO A 58 -4.36 -32.39 -3.24
CA PRO A 58 -4.58 -30.96 -2.94
C PRO A 58 -3.73 -30.38 -1.81
N GLN A 59 -2.93 -31.20 -1.13
CA GLN A 59 -2.13 -30.84 0.04
C GLN A 59 -0.73 -30.31 -0.30
N GLU A 60 -0.24 -30.46 -1.53
CA GLU A 60 1.12 -30.05 -1.95
C GLU A 60 1.17 -28.79 -2.84
N HIS A 61 0.03 -28.17 -3.14
CA HIS A 61 -0.04 -27.11 -4.15
C HIS A 61 -0.31 -25.70 -3.59
N THR A 62 -0.45 -25.52 -2.28
CA THR A 62 -0.59 -24.17 -1.70
C THR A 62 0.66 -23.29 -1.87
N ASP A 63 1.80 -23.88 -2.18
CA ASP A 63 3.08 -23.19 -2.29
C ASP A 63 3.08 -22.09 -3.37
N ASN A 64 2.37 -22.28 -4.49
CA ASN A 64 2.32 -21.24 -5.53
C ASN A 64 1.47 -20.03 -5.11
N ILE A 65 0.50 -20.22 -4.22
CA ILE A 65 -0.29 -19.12 -3.64
C ILE A 65 0.63 -18.29 -2.74
N THR A 66 1.39 -18.97 -1.87
CA THR A 66 2.36 -18.34 -0.97
C THR A 66 3.41 -17.56 -1.77
N VAL A 67 3.95 -18.16 -2.84
CA VAL A 67 4.88 -17.47 -3.74
C VAL A 67 4.22 -16.27 -4.41
N GLY A 68 2.98 -16.39 -4.90
CA GLY A 68 2.24 -15.29 -5.51
C GLY A 68 1.99 -14.12 -4.55
N VAL A 69 1.60 -14.41 -3.31
CA VAL A 69 1.41 -13.40 -2.25
C VAL A 69 2.73 -12.71 -1.90
N VAL A 70 3.82 -13.46 -1.74
CA VAL A 70 5.15 -12.90 -1.44
C VAL A 70 5.65 -12.03 -2.59
N LEU A 71 5.44 -12.47 -3.84
CA LEU A 71 5.80 -11.70 -5.02
C LEU A 71 4.99 -10.41 -5.12
N GLY A 72 3.68 -10.49 -4.85
CA GLY A 72 2.77 -9.34 -4.81
C GLY A 72 3.16 -8.33 -3.73
N LEU A 73 3.56 -8.81 -2.55
CA LEU A 73 4.04 -7.96 -1.46
C LEU A 73 5.36 -7.26 -1.82
N ALA A 74 6.33 -8.00 -2.39
CA ALA A 74 7.59 -7.43 -2.84
C ALA A 74 7.39 -6.37 -3.94
N ALA A 75 6.50 -6.64 -4.90
CA ALA A 75 6.13 -5.68 -5.94
C ALA A 75 5.44 -4.43 -5.35
N GLY A 76 4.57 -4.60 -4.35
CA GLY A 76 3.91 -3.49 -3.65
C GLY A 76 4.88 -2.57 -2.91
N ILE A 77 5.88 -3.15 -2.22
CA ILE A 77 6.94 -2.37 -1.55
C ILE A 77 7.81 -1.65 -2.59
N GLY A 78 8.22 -2.36 -3.65
CA GLY A 78 9.00 -1.77 -4.75
C GLY A 78 8.26 -0.61 -5.44
N TYR A 79 6.96 -0.76 -5.66
CA TYR A 79 6.10 0.28 -6.22
C TYR A 79 6.03 1.53 -5.31
N LEU A 80 5.89 1.34 -3.99
CA LEU A 80 5.91 2.46 -3.04
C LEU A 80 7.27 3.16 -3.01
N ALA A 81 8.37 2.41 -3.08
CA ALA A 81 9.71 2.98 -3.16
C ALA A 81 9.88 3.81 -4.46
N TYR A 82 9.40 3.29 -5.59
CA TYR A 82 9.41 4.04 -6.86
C TYR A 82 8.54 5.30 -6.80
N GLN A 83 7.34 5.20 -6.23
CA GLN A 83 6.45 6.35 -6.09
C GLN A 83 6.99 7.40 -5.10
N SER A 84 7.72 6.99 -4.06
CA SER A 84 8.38 7.90 -3.13
C SER A 84 9.49 8.74 -3.79
N ASN A 85 10.07 8.26 -4.89
CA ASN A 85 11.09 8.98 -5.65
C ASN A 85 10.48 9.91 -6.73
N GLN A 86 9.18 9.80 -7.00
CA GLN A 86 8.50 10.70 -7.93
C GLN A 86 7.90 11.90 -7.20
N PRO A 87 7.97 13.11 -7.78
CA PRO A 87 7.28 14.27 -7.24
C PRO A 87 5.77 13.99 -7.24
N THR A 88 5.23 13.69 -6.06
CA THR A 88 3.80 13.40 -5.86
C THR A 88 3.03 14.72 -5.90
N SER A 89 2.93 15.35 -7.07
CA SER A 89 2.24 16.63 -7.22
C SER A 89 0.71 16.48 -7.30
N ASN A 90 0.22 15.33 -7.78
CA ASN A 90 -1.17 15.24 -8.26
C ASN A 90 -2.15 14.57 -7.27
N GLN A 91 -1.67 13.82 -6.28
CA GLN A 91 -2.54 13.15 -5.30
C GLN A 91 -2.59 13.86 -3.95
N PHE A 92 -1.60 14.69 -3.65
CA PHE A 92 -1.61 15.55 -2.48
C PHE A 92 -2.56 16.75 -2.66
N SER A 93 -2.64 17.30 -3.87
CA SER A 93 -3.51 18.45 -4.20
C SER A 93 -4.99 18.15 -3.96
N ALA A 94 -5.50 17.01 -4.43
CA ALA A 94 -6.90 16.62 -4.23
C ALA A 94 -7.25 16.41 -2.73
N GLN A 95 -6.33 15.85 -1.95
CA GLN A 95 -6.51 15.65 -0.51
C GLN A 95 -6.52 17.00 0.25
N ILE A 96 -5.62 17.93 -0.09
CA ILE A 96 -5.59 19.26 0.53
C ILE A 96 -6.86 20.05 0.21
N ASP A 97 -7.38 19.93 -1.01
CA ASP A 97 -8.58 20.68 -1.42
C ASP A 97 -9.84 20.19 -0.71
N CYS A 98 -9.99 18.87 -0.55
CA CYS A 98 -11.07 18.30 0.26
C CYS A 98 -10.95 18.69 1.74
N ASP A 99 -9.75 18.60 2.32
CA ASP A 99 -9.52 18.98 3.73
C ASP A 99 -9.74 20.48 3.99
N ARG A 100 -9.39 21.34 3.02
CA ARG A 100 -9.74 22.77 3.06
C ARG A 100 -11.25 22.99 2.97
N ALA A 101 -11.96 22.25 2.12
CA ALA A 101 -13.40 22.38 1.99
C ALA A 101 -14.12 22.00 3.32
N ILE A 102 -13.71 20.89 3.94
CA ILE A 102 -14.27 20.44 5.23
C ILE A 102 -14.04 21.48 6.33
N ARG A 103 -12.83 22.05 6.44
CA ARG A 103 -12.54 23.09 7.44
C ARG A 103 -13.34 24.37 7.23
N LYS A 104 -13.62 24.76 5.98
CA LYS A 104 -14.48 25.92 5.69
C LYS A 104 -15.91 25.68 6.18
N CYS A 105 -16.49 24.52 5.87
CA CYS A 105 -17.81 24.14 6.36
C CYS A 105 -17.87 24.12 7.90
N GLN A 106 -16.84 23.57 8.56
CA GLN A 106 -16.79 23.51 10.02
C GLN A 106 -16.72 24.90 10.68
N LYS A 107 -15.93 25.82 10.12
CA LYS A 107 -15.81 27.19 10.65
C LYS A 107 -17.12 27.97 10.53
N GLN A 108 -17.83 27.78 9.43
CA GLN A 108 -19.13 28.39 9.19
C GLN A 108 -20.19 27.85 10.16
N GLN A 109 -20.15 26.55 10.45
CA GLN A 109 -21.06 25.92 11.40
C GLN A 109 -20.80 26.35 12.86
N MET A 110 -19.54 26.55 13.26
CA MET A 110 -19.22 27.11 14.60
C MET A 110 -19.68 28.56 14.75
N SER A 111 -19.58 29.35 13.67
CA SER A 111 -20.05 30.74 13.67
C SER A 111 -21.56 30.81 13.86
N PHE A 112 -22.31 29.93 13.20
CA PHE A 112 -23.76 29.84 13.37
C PHE A 112 -24.15 29.39 14.77
N ASN A 113 -23.47 28.38 15.33
CA ASN A 113 -23.74 27.91 16.70
C ASN A 113 -23.44 28.97 17.77
N LEU A 114 -22.36 29.75 17.62
CA LEU A 114 -22.01 30.84 18.53
C LEU A 114 -23.02 31.97 18.49
N LEU A 115 -23.48 32.32 17.28
CA LEU A 115 -24.59 33.23 17.12
C LEU A 115 -25.82 32.65 17.85
N THR A 116 -26.21 31.39 17.61
CA THR A 116 -27.37 30.77 18.28
C THR A 116 -27.32 30.72 19.78
N TYR A 117 -26.12 30.56 20.33
CA TYR A 117 -25.92 30.58 21.77
C TYR A 117 -25.96 32.00 22.35
N SER A 118 -25.59 33.02 21.57
CA SER A 118 -25.60 34.42 22.01
C SER A 118 -27.00 35.02 22.12
N TYR A 119 -27.99 34.49 21.39
CA TYR A 119 -29.40 34.95 21.45
C TYR A 119 -30.33 33.97 22.16
N ALA A 120 -29.78 32.98 22.87
CA ALA A 120 -30.53 32.04 23.71
C ALA A 120 -30.53 32.42 25.21
N TRP A 121 -30.16 33.66 25.54
CA TRP A 121 -30.23 34.24 26.88
C TRP A 121 -31.28 35.36 26.92
#